data_AF-A0A0B5NMQ7-F1
#
_entry.id   AF-A0A0B5NMQ7-F1
#
_cell.length_a   1.000
_cell.length_b   1.000
_cell.length_c   1.000
_cell.angle_alpha   90.00
_cell.angle_beta   90.00
_cell.angle_gamma   90.00
#
_symmetry.space_group_name_H-M   'P 1'
#
loop_
_entity.id
_entity.type
_entity.pdbx_description
1 polymer ?
#
loop_
_entity_poly.entity_id
_entity_poly.type
_entity_poly.pdbx_seq_one_letter_code
_entity_poly.pdbx_strand_id
1 'polypeptide(L)'
;MRPSLTKSISLEDFQNYYWLKAELQTFCRKNGLPASGSKIEITERISHYLHTGKILKNSSGPKASKTSLSYKDLSLQTVITENHRCSEEVRAFFKEKIGANFRFTVALQKFFKENIGKTYEDAVAFWHEENERKKDPTYKTTISAQFEYNRFTRDFFEDPNNKGKSKADAIAAWNEIKAKPGSNAYVPQKVEN
;
A
#
# COMPACT_ATOMS: atom_id res chain seq x y z
N MET A 1 -0.59 -22.61 -15.60
CA MET A 1 -1.50 -22.26 -14.49
C MET A 1 -0.67 -21.81 -13.30
N ARG A 2 -1.16 -20.87 -12.49
CA ARG A 2 -0.48 -20.43 -11.26
C ARG A 2 -0.38 -21.59 -10.25
N PRO A 3 0.80 -21.91 -9.71
CA PRO A 3 0.98 -22.99 -8.75
C PRO A 3 0.36 -22.66 -7.39
N SER A 4 0.19 -23.69 -6.55
CA SER A 4 -0.27 -23.50 -5.17
C SER A 4 0.89 -23.10 -4.25
N LEU A 5 0.67 -22.11 -3.38
CA LEU A 5 1.66 -21.68 -2.39
C LEU A 5 1.82 -22.73 -1.28
N THR A 6 2.81 -23.60 -1.44
CA THR A 6 3.09 -24.74 -0.56
C THR A 6 4.58 -24.81 -0.24
N LYS A 7 5.00 -25.64 0.73
CA LYS A 7 6.42 -25.77 1.10
C LYS A 7 7.29 -26.33 -0.04
N SER A 8 6.67 -27.04 -0.99
CA SER A 8 7.33 -27.68 -2.13
C SER A 8 7.38 -26.79 -3.37
N ILE A 9 6.90 -25.54 -3.30
CA ILE A 9 7.02 -24.61 -4.42
C ILE A 9 8.50 -24.28 -4.66
N SER A 10 8.90 -24.20 -5.93
CA SER A 10 10.26 -23.74 -6.27
C SER A 10 10.42 -22.25 -5.90
N LEU A 11 11.64 -21.82 -5.60
CA LEU A 11 11.92 -20.41 -5.33
C LEU A 11 11.63 -19.55 -6.58
N GLU A 12 11.94 -20.08 -7.76
CA GLU A 12 11.66 -19.45 -9.04
C GLU A 12 10.16 -19.22 -9.24
N ASP A 13 9.32 -20.23 -9.04
CA ASP A 13 7.87 -20.08 -9.13
C ASP A 13 7.35 -19.10 -8.08
N PHE A 14 7.85 -19.17 -6.85
CA PHE A 14 7.43 -18.24 -5.81
C PHE A 14 7.70 -16.77 -6.21
N GLN A 15 8.85 -16.50 -6.83
CA GLN A 15 9.23 -15.16 -7.28
C GLN A 15 8.51 -14.73 -8.56
N ASN A 16 8.20 -15.68 -9.44
CA ASN A 16 7.60 -15.42 -10.74
C ASN A 16 6.09 -15.23 -10.70
N TYR A 17 5.39 -15.65 -9.65
CA TYR A 17 3.94 -15.52 -9.56
C TYR A 17 3.49 -14.41 -8.61
N TYR A 18 2.37 -13.77 -8.96
CA TYR A 18 1.69 -12.83 -8.07
C TYR A 18 1.14 -13.54 -6.83
N TRP A 19 1.30 -12.96 -5.64
CA TRP A 19 0.68 -13.42 -4.39
C TRP A 19 -0.07 -12.31 -3.68
N LEU A 20 -1.29 -12.59 -3.22
CA LEU A 20 -2.01 -11.72 -2.30
C LEU A 20 -1.37 -11.78 -0.93
N LYS A 21 -1.36 -10.64 -0.23
CA LYS A 21 -0.88 -10.59 1.16
C LYS A 21 -1.58 -11.63 2.05
N ALA A 22 -2.88 -11.84 1.88
CA ALA A 22 -3.64 -12.84 2.63
C ALA A 22 -3.16 -14.28 2.37
N GLU A 23 -2.77 -14.61 1.13
CA GLU A 23 -2.20 -15.91 0.79
C GLU A 23 -0.83 -16.10 1.46
N LEU A 24 0.04 -15.09 1.36
CA LEU A 24 1.35 -15.09 2.03
C LEU A 24 1.21 -15.25 3.55
N GLN A 25 0.28 -14.51 4.16
CA GLN A 25 0.00 -14.61 5.60
C GLN A 25 -0.53 -15.99 5.99
N THR A 26 -1.38 -16.58 5.16
CA THR A 26 -1.90 -17.94 5.36
C THR A 26 -0.77 -18.97 5.31
N PHE A 27 0.14 -18.84 4.33
CA PHE A 27 1.34 -19.67 4.25
C PHE A 27 2.21 -19.52 5.49
N CYS A 28 2.49 -18.29 5.93
CA CYS A 28 3.28 -18.05 7.14
C CYS A 28 2.67 -18.74 8.36
N ARG A 29 1.36 -18.56 8.60
CA ARG A 29 0.65 -19.16 9.74
C ARG A 29 0.69 -20.69 9.71
N LYS A 30 0.45 -21.31 8.55
CA LYS A 30 0.50 -22.77 8.36
C LYS A 30 1.88 -23.36 8.65
N ASN A 31 2.93 -22.58 8.44
CA ASN A 31 4.31 -23.04 8.54
C ASN A 31 5.06 -22.51 9.78
N GLY A 32 4.36 -21.84 10.70
CA GLY A 32 4.96 -21.30 11.93
C GLY A 32 5.84 -20.06 11.74
N LEU A 33 5.74 -19.38 10.58
CA LEU A 33 6.44 -18.12 10.34
C LEU A 33 5.63 -16.93 10.89
N PRO A 34 6.30 -15.86 11.33
CA PRO A 34 5.62 -14.59 11.58
C PRO A 34 4.83 -14.11 10.35
N ALA A 35 3.56 -13.73 10.55
CA ALA A 35 2.65 -13.31 9.48
C ALA A 35 2.34 -11.79 9.48
N SER A 36 3.06 -11.02 10.30
CA SER A 36 2.96 -9.56 10.34
C SER A 36 3.98 -8.91 9.40
N GLY A 37 3.68 -7.68 8.99
CA GLY A 37 4.54 -6.87 8.13
C GLY A 37 3.86 -6.37 6.86
N SER A 38 4.61 -5.63 6.04
CA SER A 38 4.26 -5.28 4.67
C SER A 38 4.20 -6.52 3.77
N LYS A 39 3.64 -6.40 2.56
CA LYS A 39 3.65 -7.51 1.60
C LYS A 39 5.10 -7.92 1.27
N ILE A 40 5.98 -6.94 1.07
CA ILE A 40 7.41 -7.13 0.75
C ILE A 40 8.11 -7.90 1.87
N GLU A 41 7.97 -7.46 3.13
CA GLU A 41 8.61 -8.12 4.28
C GLU A 41 8.16 -9.59 4.43
N ILE A 42 6.87 -9.86 4.19
CA ILE A 42 6.35 -11.23 4.25
C ILE A 42 6.88 -12.05 3.07
N THR A 43 6.95 -11.49 1.86
CA THR A 43 7.52 -12.15 0.69
C THR A 43 8.99 -12.51 0.91
N GLU A 44 9.82 -11.57 1.37
CA GLU A 44 11.24 -11.81 1.66
C GLU A 44 11.43 -12.91 2.70
N ARG A 45 10.61 -12.91 3.75
CA ARG A 45 10.63 -13.93 4.78
C ARG A 45 10.29 -15.32 4.22
N ILE A 46 9.31 -15.41 3.34
CA ILE A 46 8.94 -16.67 2.69
C ILE A 46 10.04 -17.11 1.72
N SER A 47 10.59 -16.23 0.90
CA SER A 47 11.73 -16.52 0.01
C SER A 47 12.91 -17.11 0.79
N HIS A 48 13.29 -16.47 1.90
CA HIS A 48 14.38 -16.96 2.75
C HIS A 48 14.06 -18.33 3.35
N TYR A 49 12.84 -18.55 3.82
CA TYR A 49 12.41 -19.83 4.36
C TYR A 49 12.41 -20.95 3.30
N LEU A 50 11.93 -20.67 2.09
CA LEU A 50 11.97 -21.63 0.97
C LEU A 50 13.40 -21.97 0.55
N HIS A 51 14.32 -20.99 0.60
CA HIS A 51 15.72 -21.19 0.23
C HIS A 51 16.55 -21.91 1.30
N THR A 52 16.34 -21.59 2.58
CA THR A 52 17.23 -22.01 3.69
C THR A 52 16.58 -22.94 4.72
N GLY A 53 15.26 -23.06 4.71
CA GLY A 53 14.48 -23.71 5.77
C GLY A 53 14.43 -22.96 7.10
N LYS A 54 15.09 -21.80 7.23
CA LYS A 54 15.20 -21.05 8.50
C LYS A 54 14.15 -19.97 8.63
N ILE A 55 13.60 -19.83 9.84
CA ILE A 55 12.60 -18.82 10.18
C ILE A 55 13.31 -17.51 10.56
N LEU A 56 13.10 -16.46 9.78
CA LEU A 56 13.44 -15.09 10.17
C LEU A 56 12.42 -14.58 11.18
N LYS A 57 12.91 -14.17 12.36
CA LYS A 57 12.09 -13.49 13.36
C LYS A 57 11.65 -12.12 12.83
N ASN A 58 10.54 -11.61 13.36
CA ASN A 58 10.18 -10.22 13.12
C ASN A 58 11.27 -9.31 13.66
N SER A 59 11.64 -8.29 12.89
CA SER A 59 12.32 -7.10 13.39
C SER A 59 11.33 -6.38 14.30
N SER A 60 11.18 -6.83 15.54
CA SER A 60 10.37 -6.12 16.53
C SER A 60 11.16 -4.89 16.96
N GLY A 61 10.95 -3.78 16.26
CA GLY A 61 11.27 -2.46 16.80
C GLY A 61 10.56 -2.27 18.14
N PRO A 62 11.06 -1.38 19.01
CA PRO A 62 10.46 -1.12 20.31
C PRO A 62 8.95 -0.88 20.15
N LYS A 63 8.14 -1.57 20.95
CA LYS A 63 6.71 -1.25 21.03
C LYS A 63 6.61 0.16 21.62
N ALA A 64 6.47 1.16 20.77
CA ALA A 64 6.16 2.51 21.20
C ALA A 64 4.96 2.47 22.15
N SER A 65 5.12 3.07 23.33
CA SER A 65 4.08 3.10 24.35
C SER A 65 2.81 3.71 23.72
N LYS A 66 1.66 3.08 23.95
CA LYS A 66 0.38 3.54 23.42
C LYS A 66 -0.09 4.75 24.23
N THR A 67 0.54 5.89 24.08
CA THR A 67 -0.07 7.15 24.52
C THR A 67 -1.09 7.53 23.46
N SER A 68 -2.28 6.94 23.51
CA SER A 68 -3.39 7.39 22.68
C SER A 68 -3.85 8.73 23.23
N LEU A 69 -3.48 9.83 22.58
CA LEU A 69 -4.11 11.12 22.82
C LEU A 69 -5.60 10.96 22.53
N SER A 70 -6.46 11.39 23.47
CA SER A 70 -7.89 11.44 23.21
C SER A 70 -8.15 12.48 22.13
N TYR A 71 -9.22 12.32 21.35
CA TYR A 71 -9.66 13.34 20.40
C TYR A 71 -9.80 14.73 21.05
N LYS A 72 -10.22 14.77 22.33
CA LYS A 72 -10.39 16.01 23.10
C LYS A 72 -9.07 16.73 23.41
N ASP A 73 -7.94 16.03 23.32
CA ASP A 73 -6.62 16.59 23.60
C ASP A 73 -5.95 17.12 22.33
N LEU A 74 -6.56 16.91 21.15
CA LEU A 74 -6.03 17.35 19.87
C LEU A 74 -6.41 18.80 19.57
N SER A 75 -5.44 19.55 19.11
CA SER A 75 -5.56 20.95 18.70
C SER A 75 -4.68 21.21 17.48
N LEU A 76 -4.84 22.37 16.83
CA LEU A 76 -3.96 22.77 15.72
C LEU A 76 -2.49 22.86 16.17
N GLN A 77 -2.24 23.14 17.44
CA GLN A 77 -0.90 23.21 18.04
C GLN A 77 -0.35 21.84 18.47
N THR A 78 -1.08 20.75 18.22
CA THR A 78 -0.57 19.40 18.51
C THR A 78 0.65 19.12 17.64
N VAL A 79 1.75 18.76 18.31
CA VAL A 79 3.02 18.47 17.65
C VAL A 79 3.04 17.04 17.13
N ILE A 80 3.50 16.88 15.88
CA ILE A 80 3.73 15.60 15.23
C ILE A 80 4.94 14.94 15.89
N THR A 81 4.71 13.76 16.45
CA THR A 81 5.75 12.97 17.11
C THR A 81 6.22 11.83 16.20
N GLU A 82 7.40 11.25 16.52
CA GLU A 82 7.95 10.10 15.78
C GLU A 82 6.98 8.91 15.72
N ASN A 83 6.16 8.74 16.76
CA ASN A 83 5.19 7.65 16.88
C ASN A 83 3.77 8.03 16.40
N HIS A 84 3.64 9.12 15.63
CA HIS A 84 2.37 9.60 15.14
C HIS A 84 1.60 8.51 14.37
N ARG A 85 0.28 8.41 14.62
CA ARG A 85 -0.61 7.47 13.95
C ARG A 85 -1.82 8.18 13.38
N CYS A 86 -2.19 7.81 12.15
CA CYS A 86 -3.44 8.23 11.52
C CYS A 86 -4.63 7.43 12.07
N SER A 87 -4.90 7.56 13.37
CA SER A 87 -6.00 6.87 14.07
C SER A 87 -7.38 7.45 13.72
N GLU A 88 -8.45 6.83 14.22
CA GLU A 88 -9.80 7.36 14.02
C GLU A 88 -10.02 8.69 14.77
N GLU A 89 -9.40 8.87 15.93
CA GLU A 89 -9.44 10.12 16.71
C GLU A 89 -8.77 11.25 15.94
N VAL A 90 -7.56 11.02 15.41
CA VAL A 90 -6.85 11.98 14.57
C VAL A 90 -7.66 12.26 13.30
N ARG A 91 -8.29 11.23 12.70
CA ARG A 91 -9.18 11.41 11.55
C ARG A 91 -10.37 12.31 11.87
N ALA A 92 -11.01 12.10 13.01
CA ALA A 92 -12.15 12.90 13.44
C ALA A 92 -11.74 14.37 13.61
N PHE A 93 -10.57 14.61 14.21
CA PHE A 93 -10.00 15.96 14.36
C PHE A 93 -9.81 16.65 13.01
N PHE A 94 -9.12 16.01 12.07
CA PHE A 94 -8.91 16.62 10.75
C PHE A 94 -10.21 16.78 9.96
N LYS A 95 -11.19 15.88 10.10
CA LYS A 95 -12.51 16.06 9.49
C LYS A 95 -13.26 17.26 10.04
N GLU A 96 -13.13 17.55 11.34
CA GLU A 96 -13.72 18.75 11.95
C GLU A 96 -13.04 20.02 11.41
N LYS A 97 -11.71 20.03 11.30
CA LYS A 97 -10.96 21.23 10.87
C LYS A 97 -11.01 21.50 9.35
N ILE A 98 -11.01 20.45 8.53
CA ILE A 98 -10.94 20.55 7.06
C ILE A 98 -12.30 20.30 6.41
N GLY A 99 -13.12 19.42 7.00
CA GLY A 99 -14.42 19.01 6.47
C GLY A 99 -14.51 17.53 6.09
N ALA A 100 -15.72 17.10 5.70
CA ALA A 100 -16.06 15.69 5.47
C ALA A 100 -15.26 15.01 4.34
N ASN A 101 -14.73 15.80 3.40
CA ASN A 101 -13.91 15.34 2.28
C ASN A 101 -12.47 14.97 2.70
N PHE A 102 -12.07 15.25 3.93
CA PHE A 102 -10.74 14.89 4.43
C PHE A 102 -10.46 13.40 4.30
N ARG A 103 -9.28 13.07 3.76
CA ARG A 103 -8.72 11.72 3.68
C ARG A 103 -7.22 11.78 3.94
N PHE A 104 -6.68 10.77 4.63
CA PHE A 104 -5.24 10.59 4.75
C PHE A 104 -4.66 10.11 3.43
N THR A 105 -4.03 11.03 2.72
CA THR A 105 -3.31 10.74 1.47
C THR A 105 -1.95 10.13 1.79
N VAL A 106 -1.33 9.47 0.80
CA VAL A 106 0.04 8.96 0.96
C VAL A 106 1.01 10.11 1.20
N ALA A 107 0.80 11.26 0.54
CA ALA A 107 1.63 12.45 0.71
C ALA A 107 1.52 13.01 2.13
N LEU A 108 0.31 13.12 2.69
CA LEU A 108 0.11 13.58 4.07
C LEU A 108 0.68 12.58 5.08
N GLN A 109 0.56 11.27 4.84
CA GLN A 109 1.20 10.26 5.68
C GLN A 109 2.74 10.35 5.64
N LYS A 110 3.31 10.68 4.48
CA LYS A 110 4.74 10.94 4.32
C LYS A 110 5.14 12.24 5.06
N PHE A 111 4.33 13.29 4.94
CA PHE A 111 4.52 14.54 5.67
C PHE A 111 4.64 14.30 7.18
N PHE A 112 3.74 13.52 7.80
CA PHE A 112 3.82 13.21 9.23
C PHE A 112 5.13 12.51 9.62
N LYS A 113 5.68 11.64 8.76
CA LYS A 113 6.92 10.91 9.05
C LYS A 113 8.16 11.78 8.92
N GLU A 114 8.17 12.69 7.96
CA GLU A 114 9.33 13.53 7.62
C GLU A 114 9.38 14.84 8.40
N ASN A 115 8.26 15.24 9.03
CA ASN A 115 8.12 16.53 9.69
C ASN A 115 7.79 16.38 11.18
N ILE A 116 8.57 15.55 11.89
CA ILE A 116 8.51 15.47 13.36
C ILE A 116 8.85 16.85 13.94
N GLY A 117 8.05 17.30 14.91
CA GLY A 117 8.18 18.64 15.50
C GLY A 117 7.30 19.71 14.85
N LYS A 118 6.75 19.47 13.64
CA LYS A 118 5.71 20.34 13.07
C LYS A 118 4.36 20.14 13.75
N THR A 119 3.45 21.07 13.53
CA THR A 119 2.12 21.08 14.14
C THR A 119 1.05 20.48 13.23
N TYR A 120 -0.14 20.26 13.79
CA TYR A 120 -1.31 19.90 13.00
C TYR A 120 -1.80 21.06 12.11
N GLU A 121 -1.53 22.31 12.48
CA GLU A 121 -1.74 23.47 11.61
C GLU A 121 -0.93 23.33 10.32
N ASP A 122 0.36 22.99 10.41
CA ASP A 122 1.21 22.74 9.25
C ASP A 122 0.67 21.58 8.38
N ALA A 123 0.13 20.54 9.02
CA ALA A 123 -0.46 19.39 8.33
C ALA A 123 -1.76 19.76 7.60
N VAL A 124 -2.58 20.64 8.18
CA VAL A 124 -3.79 21.20 7.54
C VAL A 124 -3.39 22.02 6.32
N ALA A 125 -2.43 22.94 6.47
CA ALA A 125 -1.92 23.75 5.37
C ALA A 125 -1.39 22.88 4.22
N PHE A 126 -0.55 21.89 4.53
CA PHE A 126 -0.04 20.92 3.56
C PHE A 126 -1.17 20.17 2.84
N TRP A 127 -2.23 19.78 3.56
CA TRP A 127 -3.37 19.09 2.95
C TRP A 127 -4.08 19.99 1.93
N HIS A 128 -4.30 21.27 2.24
CA HIS A 128 -4.89 22.21 1.29
C HIS A 128 -4.01 22.40 0.05
N GLU A 129 -2.70 22.60 0.23
CA GLU A 129 -1.74 22.71 -0.90
C GLU A 129 -1.71 21.44 -1.76
N GLU A 130 -1.80 20.24 -1.15
CA GLU A 130 -1.89 18.98 -1.90
C GLU A 130 -3.19 18.90 -2.71
N ASN A 131 -4.32 19.38 -2.16
CA ASN A 131 -5.59 19.39 -2.89
C ASN A 131 -5.61 20.40 -4.03
N GLU A 132 -4.98 21.56 -3.88
CA GLU A 132 -4.81 22.50 -4.99
C GLU A 132 -3.95 21.89 -6.10
N ARG A 133 -2.82 21.24 -5.75
CA ARG A 133 -1.99 20.53 -6.74
C ARG A 133 -2.75 19.45 -7.49
N LYS A 134 -3.67 18.73 -6.84
CA LYS A 134 -4.50 17.70 -7.47
C LYS A 134 -5.50 18.24 -8.49
N LYS A 135 -5.81 19.54 -8.48
CA LYS A 135 -6.67 20.15 -9.51
C LYS A 135 -5.95 20.26 -10.85
N ASP A 136 -4.61 20.27 -10.85
CA ASP A 136 -3.83 20.25 -12.07
C ASP A 136 -3.96 18.86 -12.74
N PRO A 137 -4.45 18.77 -13.99
CA PRO A 137 -4.57 17.51 -14.72
C PRO A 137 -3.23 16.80 -14.93
N THR A 138 -2.10 17.52 -14.87
CA THR A 138 -0.75 16.97 -15.00
C THR A 138 -0.24 16.35 -13.70
N TYR A 139 -0.88 16.63 -12.56
CA TYR A 139 -0.48 16.07 -11.27
C TYR A 139 -0.78 14.58 -11.20
N LYS A 140 0.28 13.76 -11.25
CA LYS A 140 0.20 12.31 -11.05
C LYS A 140 0.88 11.90 -9.77
N THR A 141 0.15 11.18 -8.93
CA THR A 141 0.73 10.54 -7.73
C THR A 141 1.54 9.32 -8.12
N THR A 142 2.59 8.99 -7.36
CA THR A 142 3.31 7.73 -7.54
C THR A 142 2.65 6.62 -6.72
N ILE A 143 2.26 5.52 -7.37
CA ILE A 143 1.79 4.32 -6.68
C ILE A 143 3.00 3.39 -6.49
N SER A 144 3.34 3.09 -5.24
CA SER A 144 4.47 2.20 -4.90
C SER A 144 4.34 0.82 -5.54
N ALA A 145 5.47 0.21 -5.88
CA ALA A 145 5.57 -1.10 -6.54
C ALA A 145 4.81 -2.22 -5.81
N GLN A 146 4.68 -2.14 -4.48
CA GLN A 146 3.94 -3.12 -3.68
C GLN A 146 2.43 -3.17 -3.98
N PHE A 147 1.87 -2.12 -4.61
CA PHE A 147 0.46 -2.02 -4.96
C PHE A 147 0.21 -2.37 -6.44
N GLU A 148 0.69 -3.53 -6.86
CA GLU A 148 0.66 -3.99 -8.26
C GLU A 148 -0.73 -3.86 -8.91
N TYR A 149 -1.79 -4.34 -8.25
CA TYR A 149 -3.17 -4.22 -8.77
C TYR A 149 -3.60 -2.77 -9.00
N ASN A 150 -3.25 -1.86 -8.09
CA ASN A 150 -3.61 -0.45 -8.22
C ASN A 150 -2.82 0.21 -9.36
N ARG A 151 -1.54 -0.15 -9.52
CA ARG A 151 -0.73 0.30 -10.66
C ARG A 151 -1.33 -0.20 -11.97
N PHE A 152 -1.57 -1.50 -12.06
CA PHE A 152 -2.18 -2.13 -13.24
C PHE A 152 -3.49 -1.44 -13.61
N THR A 153 -4.38 -1.24 -12.64
CA THR A 153 -5.70 -0.65 -12.89
C THR A 153 -5.59 0.79 -13.39
N ARG A 154 -4.67 1.59 -12.82
CA ARG A 154 -4.43 2.95 -13.30
C ARG A 154 -3.88 2.93 -14.72
N ASP A 155 -2.84 2.15 -14.97
CA ASP A 155 -2.18 2.08 -16.27
C ASP A 155 -3.16 1.56 -17.35
N PHE A 156 -4.05 0.62 -16.99
CA PHE A 156 -5.14 0.14 -17.84
C PHE A 156 -6.09 1.28 -18.27
N PHE A 157 -6.52 2.13 -17.34
CA PHE A 157 -7.43 3.24 -17.66
C PHE A 157 -6.74 4.46 -18.27
N GLU A 158 -5.43 4.60 -18.10
CA GLU A 158 -4.63 5.62 -18.79
C GLU A 158 -4.37 5.29 -20.26
N ASP A 159 -4.55 4.03 -20.67
CA ASP A 159 -4.46 3.61 -22.07
C ASP A 159 -5.66 4.12 -22.89
N PRO A 160 -5.45 4.94 -23.94
CA PRO A 160 -6.51 5.39 -24.84
C PRO A 160 -7.33 4.24 -25.46
N ASN A 161 -6.74 3.06 -25.64
CA ASN A 161 -7.40 1.88 -26.20
C ASN A 161 -8.46 1.29 -25.24
N ASN A 162 -8.40 1.62 -23.96
CA ASN A 162 -9.38 1.18 -22.96
C ASN A 162 -10.44 2.25 -22.65
N LYS A 163 -10.53 3.31 -23.46
CA LYS A 163 -11.56 4.34 -23.28
C LYS A 163 -12.96 3.72 -23.35
N GLY A 164 -13.77 3.98 -22.32
CA GLY A 164 -15.13 3.45 -22.19
C GLY A 164 -15.21 2.05 -21.56
N LYS A 165 -14.08 1.39 -21.26
CA LYS A 165 -14.09 0.13 -20.52
C LYS A 165 -14.51 0.34 -19.07
N SER A 166 -15.12 -0.69 -18.52
CA SER A 166 -15.62 -0.72 -17.15
C SER A 166 -14.54 -1.18 -16.16
N LYS A 167 -14.83 -1.00 -14.87
CA LYS A 167 -14.03 -1.61 -13.79
C LYS A 167 -14.02 -3.14 -13.88
N ALA A 168 -15.09 -3.76 -14.37
CA ALA A 168 -15.15 -5.21 -14.54
C ALA A 168 -14.13 -5.69 -15.60
N ASP A 169 -13.95 -4.91 -16.67
CA ASP A 169 -12.96 -5.22 -17.72
C ASP A 169 -11.54 -5.13 -17.20
N ALA A 170 -11.22 -4.10 -16.41
CA ALA A 170 -9.91 -3.98 -15.76
C ALA A 170 -9.63 -5.17 -14.82
N ILE A 171 -10.66 -5.62 -14.08
CA ILE A 171 -10.57 -6.80 -13.21
C ILE A 171 -10.35 -8.08 -14.03
N ALA A 172 -11.05 -8.25 -15.15
CA ALA A 172 -10.88 -9.38 -16.05
C ALA A 172 -9.45 -9.44 -16.59
N ALA A 173 -8.95 -8.34 -17.16
CA ALA A 173 -7.59 -8.23 -17.68
C ALA A 173 -6.54 -8.47 -16.58
N TRP A 174 -6.77 -7.97 -15.37
CA TRP A 174 -5.91 -8.24 -14.21
C TRP A 174 -5.88 -9.73 -13.85
N ASN A 175 -7.03 -10.39 -13.87
CA ASN A 175 -7.14 -11.82 -13.55
C ASN A 175 -6.39 -12.70 -14.57
N GLU A 176 -6.37 -12.29 -15.85
CA GLU A 176 -5.61 -12.97 -16.89
C GLU A 176 -4.10 -12.81 -16.71
N ILE A 177 -3.63 -11.59 -16.44
CA ILE A 177 -2.19 -11.30 -16.32
C ILE A 177 -1.61 -11.90 -15.05
N LYS A 178 -2.28 -11.74 -13.90
CA LYS A 178 -1.78 -12.25 -12.60
C LYS A 178 -1.70 -13.78 -12.51
N ALA A 179 -2.33 -14.49 -13.45
CA ALA A 179 -2.29 -15.94 -13.55
C ALA A 179 -1.06 -16.45 -14.35
N LYS A 180 -0.38 -15.55 -15.07
CA LYS A 180 0.83 -15.83 -15.84
C LYS A 180 2.07 -15.54 -14.98
N PRO A 181 3.20 -16.21 -15.24
CA PRO A 181 4.46 -15.89 -14.58
C PRO A 181 5.02 -14.56 -15.11
N GLY A 182 5.81 -13.87 -14.29
CA GLY A 182 6.53 -12.66 -14.62
C GLY A 182 5.86 -11.38 -14.12
N SER A 183 6.09 -10.28 -14.85
CA SER A 183 5.60 -8.95 -14.47
C SER A 183 4.09 -8.85 -14.64
N ASN A 184 3.42 -8.37 -13.59
CA ASN A 184 1.98 -8.06 -13.62
C ASN A 184 1.71 -6.60 -14.05
N ALA A 185 2.70 -5.91 -14.63
CA ALA A 185 2.50 -4.58 -15.17
C ALA A 185 1.50 -4.62 -16.34
N TYR A 186 0.70 -3.57 -16.47
CA TYR A 186 -0.15 -3.43 -17.64
C TYR A 186 0.72 -3.28 -18.89
N VAL A 187 0.39 -4.04 -19.93
CA VAL A 187 1.03 -3.94 -21.25
C VAL A 187 -0.07 -3.54 -22.23
N PRO A 188 0.05 -2.37 -22.90
CA PRO A 188 -0.89 -1.97 -23.93
C PRO A 188 -1.01 -3.05 -25.00
N GLN A 189 -2.22 -3.49 -25.30
CA GLN A 189 -2.44 -4.35 -26.46
C GLN A 189 -2.18 -3.51 -27.72
N LYS A 190 -1.19 -3.91 -28.52
CA LYS A 190 -1.00 -3.31 -29.84
C LYS A 190 -2.21 -3.69 -30.69
N VAL A 191 -2.84 -2.69 -31.30
CA VAL A 191 -3.79 -2.94 -32.39
C VAL A 191 -2.95 -3.48 -33.55
N GLU A 192 -3.09 -4.76 -33.87
CA GLU A 192 -2.71 -5.24 -35.19
C GLU A 192 -3.67 -4.57 -36.17
N ASN A 193 -3.13 -3.66 -36.98
CA ASN A 193 -3.84 -3.08 -38.13
C ASN A 193 -3.98 -4.11 -39.24
#